data_AF-A0A6I8NW49-F1
#
_entry.id   AF-A0A6I8NW49-F1
#
_cell.length_a   1.000
_cell.length_b   1.000
_cell.length_c   1.000
_cell.angle_alpha   90.00
_cell.angle_beta   90.00
_cell.angle_gamma   90.00
#
_symmetry.space_group_name_H-M   'P 1'
#
loop_
_entity.id
_entity.type
_entity.pdbx_description
1 polymer ?
#
loop_
_entity_poly.entity_id
_entity_poly.type
_entity_poly.pdbx_seq_one_letter_code
_entity_poly.pdbx_strand_id
1 'polypeptide(L)'
;MSVSRVAAAVIQQVEEELDEEEKETLVFLCRDLAPDLPSADVRELLRALNDRDQLTLAALSELLYRVKRFDLLKRILKTERATVEANLIRNPRLVSDYRVLMAELGEDMDKSDVTSFSFLLTDYMGRGKKAVDKSFLAVVIELEKLNLVAPDQLDLLEKCLKNIHRIDLKKKVQKYRQAALGASNFQPNYVNAVQASLPNLSLLEPLSCQEQSLLRLPFRSWDSP
;
A
#
# COMPACT_ATOMS: atom_id res chain seq x y z
N MET A 1 -6.23 -3.63 23.92
CA MET A 1 -7.25 -2.71 23.36
C MET A 1 -8.25 -3.56 22.62
N SER A 2 -9.53 -3.50 22.96
CA SER A 2 -10.57 -4.26 22.26
C SER A 2 -10.67 -3.73 20.83
N VAL A 3 -10.38 -4.57 19.84
CA VAL A 3 -10.68 -4.26 18.44
C VAL A 3 -12.19 -4.22 18.33
N SER A 4 -12.77 -3.03 18.12
CA SER A 4 -14.22 -2.91 17.95
C SER A 4 -14.60 -3.46 16.57
N ARG A 5 -15.05 -4.71 16.56
CA ARG A 5 -15.59 -5.41 15.39
C ARG A 5 -16.78 -4.66 14.80
N VAL A 6 -16.97 -4.77 13.50
CA VAL A 6 -18.12 -4.20 12.81
C VAL A 6 -19.34 -5.10 13.05
N ALA A 7 -20.49 -4.48 13.35
CA ALA A 7 -21.74 -5.21 13.54
C ALA A 7 -22.19 -5.89 12.23
N ALA A 8 -22.69 -7.13 12.32
CA ALA A 8 -23.12 -7.88 11.14
C ALA A 8 -24.19 -7.16 10.31
N ALA A 9 -25.07 -6.39 10.96
CA ALA A 9 -26.09 -5.56 10.29
C ALA A 9 -25.48 -4.47 9.41
N VAL A 10 -24.36 -3.86 9.84
CA VAL A 10 -23.63 -2.85 9.05
C VAL A 10 -23.00 -3.49 7.82
N ILE A 11 -22.42 -4.68 7.95
CA ILE A 11 -21.85 -5.43 6.83
C ILE A 11 -22.93 -5.73 5.79
N GLN A 12 -24.09 -6.20 6.24
CA GLN A 12 -25.22 -6.49 5.35
C GLN A 12 -25.71 -5.23 4.62
N GLN A 13 -25.93 -4.13 5.36
CA GLN A 13 -26.40 -2.89 4.75
C GLN A 13 -25.40 -2.33 3.73
N VAL A 14 -24.09 -2.45 3.98
CA VAL A 14 -23.08 -2.05 3.01
C VAL A 14 -23.17 -2.91 1.76
N GLU A 15 -23.19 -4.23 1.89
CA GLU A 15 -23.24 -5.13 0.72
C GLU A 15 -24.50 -4.92 -0.14
N GLU A 16 -25.66 -4.72 0.47
CA GLU A 16 -26.93 -4.47 -0.23
C GLU A 16 -26.94 -3.16 -1.03
N GLU A 17 -26.15 -2.18 -0.61
CA GLU A 17 -26.08 -0.87 -1.26
C GLU A 17 -25.04 -0.82 -2.38
N LEU A 18 -24.10 -1.77 -2.44
CA LEU A 18 -23.08 -1.83 -3.50
C LEU A 18 -23.63 -2.50 -4.75
N ASP A 19 -23.32 -1.93 -5.92
CA ASP A 19 -23.61 -2.59 -7.20
C ASP A 19 -22.57 -3.69 -7.53
N GLU A 20 -22.77 -4.40 -8.64
CA GLU A 20 -21.91 -5.51 -9.03
C GLU A 20 -20.47 -5.09 -9.38
N GLU A 21 -20.26 -3.91 -9.96
CA GLU A 21 -18.92 -3.40 -10.31
C GLU A 21 -18.17 -2.95 -9.05
N GLU A 22 -18.89 -2.31 -8.11
CA GLU A 22 -18.38 -1.93 -6.80
C GLU A 22 -18.03 -3.15 -5.94
N LYS A 23 -18.89 -4.19 -5.98
CA LYS A 23 -18.65 -5.46 -5.31
C LYS A 23 -17.40 -6.16 -5.87
N GLU A 24 -17.28 -6.24 -7.19
CA GLU A 24 -16.09 -6.79 -7.85
C GLU A 24 -14.81 -6.07 -7.39
N THR A 25 -14.86 -4.72 -7.38
CA THR A 25 -13.73 -3.89 -6.93
C THR A 25 -13.37 -4.17 -5.48
N LEU A 26 -14.36 -4.27 -4.58
CA LEU A 26 -14.13 -4.56 -3.16
C LEU A 26 -13.48 -5.94 -2.97
N VAL A 27 -13.99 -6.97 -3.67
CA VAL A 27 -13.40 -8.32 -3.64
C VAL A 27 -11.94 -8.28 -4.12
N PHE A 28 -11.67 -7.56 -5.21
CA PHE A 28 -10.32 -7.42 -5.73
C PHE A 28 -9.38 -6.75 -4.72
N LEU A 29 -9.81 -5.65 -4.09
CA LEU A 29 -9.00 -4.92 -3.10
C LEU A 29 -8.58 -5.79 -1.91
N CYS A 30 -9.47 -6.70 -1.48
CA CYS A 30 -9.26 -7.57 -0.33
C CYS A 30 -8.64 -8.94 -0.66
N ARG A 31 -8.28 -9.20 -1.92
CA ARG A 31 -7.86 -10.53 -2.41
C ARG A 31 -6.70 -11.14 -1.61
N ASP A 32 -5.78 -10.32 -1.13
CA ASP A 32 -4.60 -10.77 -0.37
C ASP A 32 -4.89 -11.02 1.12
N LEU A 33 -6.03 -10.52 1.62
CA LEU A 33 -6.41 -10.57 3.04
C LEU A 33 -7.15 -11.86 3.41
N ALA A 34 -7.84 -12.45 2.43
CA ALA A 34 -8.60 -13.69 2.58
C ALA A 34 -8.32 -14.67 1.42
N PRO A 35 -7.09 -15.19 1.29
CA PRO A 35 -6.70 -16.06 0.17
C PRO A 35 -7.44 -17.41 0.18
N ASP A 36 -7.97 -17.79 1.34
CA ASP A 36 -8.71 -19.03 1.57
C ASP A 36 -10.21 -18.92 1.27
N LEU A 37 -10.74 -17.71 1.04
CA LEU A 37 -12.09 -17.55 0.50
C LEU A 37 -12.03 -17.44 -1.03
N PRO A 38 -12.47 -18.47 -1.76
CA PRO A 38 -12.56 -18.42 -3.22
C PRO A 38 -13.76 -17.61 -3.73
N SER A 39 -14.60 -17.10 -2.82
CA SER A 39 -15.94 -16.57 -3.08
C SER A 39 -15.91 -15.10 -3.47
N ALA A 40 -16.67 -14.76 -4.52
CA ALA A 40 -16.97 -13.37 -4.92
C ALA A 40 -18.05 -12.71 -4.02
N ASP A 41 -18.55 -13.40 -2.99
CA ASP A 41 -19.53 -12.83 -2.06
C ASP A 41 -18.84 -11.83 -1.11
N VAL A 42 -19.11 -10.55 -1.33
CA VAL A 42 -18.62 -9.42 -0.52
C VAL A 42 -19.00 -9.56 0.95
N ARG A 43 -20.20 -10.05 1.25
CA ARG A 43 -20.67 -10.20 2.64
C ARG A 43 -19.92 -11.33 3.34
N GLU A 44 -19.67 -12.45 2.67
CA GLU A 44 -18.83 -13.52 3.23
C GLU A 44 -17.40 -13.04 3.47
N LEU A 45 -16.83 -12.32 2.49
CA LEU A 45 -15.50 -11.71 2.60
C LEU A 45 -15.42 -10.75 3.80
N LEU A 46 -16.36 -9.81 3.93
CA LEU A 46 -16.38 -8.84 5.04
C LEU A 46 -16.60 -9.55 6.39
N ARG A 47 -17.44 -10.58 6.46
CA ARG A 47 -17.60 -11.39 7.68
C ARG A 47 -16.30 -12.10 8.05
N ALA A 48 -15.62 -12.73 7.09
CA ALA A 48 -14.35 -13.40 7.32
C ALA A 48 -13.28 -12.42 7.82
N LEU A 49 -13.19 -11.22 7.26
CA LEU A 49 -12.28 -10.17 7.74
C LEU A 49 -12.64 -9.69 9.16
N ASN A 50 -13.93 -9.62 9.48
CA ASN A 50 -14.42 -9.24 10.81
C ASN A 50 -14.11 -10.31 11.87
N ASP A 51 -14.25 -11.59 11.51
CA ASP A 51 -13.94 -12.72 12.39
C ASP A 51 -12.44 -12.83 12.68
N ARG A 52 -11.59 -12.38 11.74
CA ARG A 52 -10.13 -12.28 11.86
C ARG A 52 -9.64 -11.01 12.57
N ASP A 53 -10.54 -10.17 13.08
CA ASP A 53 -10.22 -8.87 13.69
C ASP A 53 -9.49 -7.89 12.74
N GLN A 54 -9.61 -8.09 11.42
CA GLN A 54 -9.03 -7.22 10.39
C GLN A 54 -10.02 -6.13 9.93
N LEU A 55 -11.32 -6.41 10.00
CA LEU A 55 -12.36 -5.43 9.63
C LEU A 55 -12.73 -4.54 10.83
N THR A 56 -11.92 -3.52 11.07
CA THR A 56 -12.28 -2.40 11.95
C THR A 56 -13.18 -1.39 11.22
N LEU A 57 -13.81 -0.46 11.95
CA LEU A 57 -14.52 0.66 11.32
C LEU A 57 -13.62 1.51 10.42
N ALA A 58 -12.35 1.68 10.78
CA ALA A 58 -11.37 2.39 9.94
C ALA A 58 -11.07 1.61 8.66
N ALA A 59 -10.91 0.29 8.76
CA ALA A 59 -10.70 -0.60 7.62
C ALA A 59 -11.91 -0.60 6.67
N LEU A 60 -13.13 -0.68 7.19
CA LEU A 60 -14.35 -0.57 6.38
C LEU A 60 -14.48 0.82 5.74
N SER A 61 -14.11 1.88 6.47
CA SER A 61 -14.08 3.24 5.92
C SER A 61 -13.08 3.38 4.78
N GLU A 62 -11.91 2.73 4.88
CA GLU A 62 -10.94 2.67 3.79
C GLU A 62 -11.56 1.98 2.56
N LEU A 63 -12.17 0.81 2.72
CA LEU A 63 -12.77 0.07 1.60
C LEU A 63 -13.83 0.91 0.88
N LEU A 64 -14.76 1.52 1.62
CA LEU A 64 -15.79 2.40 1.06
C LEU A 64 -15.20 3.65 0.39
N TYR A 65 -14.10 4.19 0.92
CA TYR A 65 -13.38 5.28 0.29
C TYR A 65 -12.73 4.86 -1.04
N ARG A 66 -12.18 3.63 -1.14
CA ARG A 66 -11.59 3.12 -2.39
C ARG A 66 -12.62 2.90 -3.48
N VAL A 67 -13.79 2.33 -3.15
CA VAL A 67 -14.92 2.15 -4.10
C VAL A 67 -15.74 3.43 -4.31
N LYS A 68 -15.28 4.59 -3.80
CA LYS A 68 -15.90 5.93 -3.97
C LYS A 68 -17.31 6.10 -3.41
N ARG A 69 -17.77 5.22 -2.52
CA ARG A 69 -19.08 5.30 -1.86
C ARG A 69 -19.08 6.22 -0.63
N PHE A 70 -18.84 7.50 -0.90
CA PHE A 70 -18.80 8.54 0.13
C PHE A 70 -20.17 8.81 0.77
N ASP A 71 -21.26 8.49 0.07
CA ASP A 71 -22.62 8.47 0.61
C ASP A 71 -22.75 7.45 1.75
N LEU A 72 -22.19 6.25 1.59
CA LEU A 72 -22.21 5.20 2.61
C LEU A 72 -21.34 5.55 3.82
N LEU A 73 -20.19 6.19 3.60
CA LEU A 73 -19.35 6.71 4.70
C LEU A 73 -20.17 7.65 5.61
N LYS A 74 -20.89 8.60 5.01
CA LYS A 74 -21.69 9.58 5.77
C LYS A 74 -22.93 8.96 6.39
N ARG A 75 -23.66 8.15 5.64
CA ARG A 75 -24.97 7.62 6.05
C ARG A 75 -24.84 6.49 7.06
N ILE A 76 -23.93 5.53 6.83
CA ILE A 76 -23.78 4.31 7.63
C ILE A 76 -22.72 4.51 8.71
N LEU A 77 -21.51 4.92 8.34
CA LEU A 77 -20.36 5.01 9.27
C LEU A 77 -20.24 6.36 9.98
N LYS A 78 -21.14 7.31 9.68
CA LYS A 78 -21.15 8.68 10.24
C LYS A 78 -19.78 9.36 10.16
N THR A 79 -19.06 9.09 9.07
CA THR A 79 -17.69 9.56 8.84
C THR A 79 -17.60 10.35 7.53
N GLU A 80 -16.73 11.36 7.50
CA GLU A 80 -16.51 12.16 6.29
C GLU A 80 -15.30 11.68 5.49
N ARG A 81 -15.34 11.94 4.18
CA ARG A 81 -14.22 11.66 3.27
C ARG A 81 -12.89 12.22 3.78
N ALA A 82 -12.87 13.47 4.23
CA ALA A 82 -11.66 14.13 4.73
C ALA A 82 -11.09 13.43 5.98
N THR A 83 -11.95 12.88 6.84
CA THR A 83 -11.54 12.09 8.02
C THR A 83 -10.85 10.81 7.59
N VAL A 84 -11.39 10.11 6.58
CA VAL A 84 -10.77 8.90 6.04
C VAL A 84 -9.42 9.22 5.40
N GLU A 85 -9.34 10.26 4.55
CA GLU A 85 -8.08 10.70 3.94
C GLU A 85 -7.01 11.02 4.99
N ALA A 86 -7.37 11.80 6.03
CA ALA A 86 -6.45 12.12 7.13
C ALA A 86 -6.01 10.87 7.90
N ASN A 87 -6.89 9.86 8.04
CA ASN A 87 -6.56 8.60 8.69
C ASN A 87 -5.56 7.77 7.85
N LEU A 88 -5.77 7.68 6.54
CA LEU A 88 -4.91 6.94 5.60
C LEU A 88 -3.49 7.51 5.50
N ILE A 89 -3.31 8.79 5.78
CA ILE A 89 -1.99 9.43 5.84
C ILE A 89 -1.23 9.03 7.11
N ARG A 90 -1.94 8.84 8.22
CA ARG A 90 -1.35 8.68 9.56
C ARG A 90 -1.20 7.24 10.01
N ASN A 91 -2.02 6.34 9.47
CA ASN A 91 -2.12 4.97 9.93
C ASN A 91 -1.79 3.97 8.81
N PRO A 92 -1.35 2.75 9.16
CA PRO A 92 -1.25 1.67 8.20
C PRO A 92 -2.59 1.42 7.52
N ARG A 93 -2.51 1.17 6.21
CA ARG A 93 -3.66 0.87 5.36
C ARG A 93 -3.95 -0.62 5.40
N LEU A 94 -5.24 -0.97 5.35
CA LEU A 94 -5.68 -2.35 5.19
C LEU A 94 -5.29 -2.87 3.79
N VAL A 95 -5.50 -2.04 2.78
CA VAL A 95 -5.31 -2.42 1.37
C VAL A 95 -3.91 -2.01 0.91
N SER A 96 -3.23 -2.92 0.20
CA SER A 96 -1.91 -2.65 -0.36
C SER A 96 -1.97 -1.60 -1.48
N ASP A 97 -0.91 -0.79 -1.61
CA ASP A 97 -0.84 0.24 -2.65
C ASP A 97 -0.90 -0.33 -4.07
N TYR A 98 -0.46 -1.58 -4.26
CA TYR A 98 -0.59 -2.29 -5.52
C TYR A 98 -2.05 -2.55 -5.88
N ARG A 99 -2.86 -3.06 -4.93
CA ARG A 99 -4.28 -3.33 -5.15
C ARG A 99 -5.03 -2.03 -5.46
N VAL A 100 -4.68 -0.95 -4.77
CA VAL A 100 -5.20 0.39 -5.03
C VAL A 100 -4.85 0.84 -6.44
N LEU A 101 -3.58 0.73 -6.85
CA LEU A 101 -3.14 1.10 -8.20
C LEU A 101 -3.98 0.39 -9.25
N MET A 102 -4.16 -0.93 -9.13
CA MET A 102 -4.92 -1.71 -10.11
C MET A 102 -6.41 -1.33 -10.14
N ALA A 103 -7.03 -1.09 -8.98
CA ALA A 103 -8.41 -0.60 -8.92
C ALA A 103 -8.55 0.76 -9.63
N GLU A 104 -7.66 1.71 -9.33
CA GLU A 104 -7.70 3.03 -9.94
C GLU A 104 -7.37 3.01 -11.45
N LEU A 105 -6.53 2.09 -11.91
CA LEU A 105 -6.30 1.90 -13.35
C LEU A 105 -7.56 1.37 -14.03
N GLY A 106 -8.26 0.43 -13.41
CA GLY A 106 -9.53 -0.10 -13.94
C GLY A 106 -10.62 0.96 -14.04
N GLU A 107 -10.75 1.81 -13.00
CA GLU A 107 -11.68 2.95 -12.99
C GLU A 107 -11.40 3.95 -14.12
N ASP A 108 -10.11 4.20 -14.40
CA ASP A 108 -9.70 5.15 -15.44
C ASP A 108 -9.72 4.55 -16.87
N MET A 109 -10.03 3.26 -17.05
CA MET A 109 -10.08 2.58 -18.36
C MET A 109 -11.51 2.40 -18.86
N ASP A 110 -11.77 2.77 -20.11
CA ASP A 110 -13.05 2.47 -20.74
C ASP A 110 -13.11 1.05 -21.33
N LYS A 111 -14.29 0.64 -21.81
CA LYS A 111 -14.49 -0.70 -22.39
C LYS A 111 -13.59 -0.97 -23.60
N SER A 112 -13.30 0.06 -24.41
CA SER A 112 -12.42 -0.04 -25.58
C SER A 112 -10.96 -0.21 -25.16
N ASP A 113 -10.53 0.52 -24.14
CA ASP A 113 -9.20 0.38 -23.54
C ASP A 113 -9.00 -1.02 -22.96
N VAL A 114 -9.97 -1.52 -22.17
CA VAL A 114 -9.91 -2.88 -21.60
C VAL A 114 -9.87 -3.94 -22.69
N THR A 115 -10.67 -3.78 -23.75
CA THR A 115 -10.66 -4.69 -24.89
C THR A 115 -9.30 -4.68 -25.61
N SER A 116 -8.76 -3.50 -25.87
CA SER A 116 -7.45 -3.33 -26.54
C SER A 116 -6.31 -3.88 -25.69
N PHE A 117 -6.34 -3.61 -24.38
CA PHE A 117 -5.39 -4.12 -23.40
C PHE A 117 -5.42 -5.64 -23.34
N SER A 118 -6.62 -6.22 -23.23
CA SER A 118 -6.85 -7.67 -23.20
C SER A 118 -6.38 -8.33 -24.50
N PHE A 119 -6.61 -7.69 -25.64
CA PHE A 119 -6.16 -8.18 -26.94
C PHE A 119 -4.62 -8.33 -26.98
N LEU A 120 -3.88 -7.32 -26.53
CA LEU A 120 -2.42 -7.36 -26.45
C LEU A 120 -1.90 -8.50 -25.55
N LEU A 121 -2.69 -8.90 -24.55
CA LEU A 121 -2.33 -9.94 -23.60
C LEU A 121 -2.65 -11.36 -24.08
N THR A 122 -3.43 -11.50 -25.16
CA THR A 122 -3.84 -12.80 -25.71
C THR A 122 -2.64 -13.70 -26.02
N ASP A 123 -1.54 -13.11 -26.49
CA ASP A 123 -0.29 -13.84 -26.80
C ASP A 123 0.39 -14.39 -25.54
N TYR A 124 0.19 -13.76 -24.39
CA TYR A 124 0.79 -14.15 -23.11
C TYR A 124 -0.10 -15.11 -22.31
N MET A 125 -1.42 -15.01 -22.47
CA MET A 125 -2.40 -15.83 -21.73
C MET A 125 -2.73 -17.18 -22.40
N GLY A 126 -2.22 -17.43 -23.60
CA GLY A 126 -2.45 -18.65 -24.38
C GLY A 126 -3.75 -18.60 -25.18
N ARG A 127 -3.69 -19.06 -26.45
CA ARG A 127 -4.75 -18.92 -27.48
C ARG A 127 -6.14 -19.52 -27.14
N GLY A 128 -6.32 -20.16 -25.99
CA GLY A 128 -7.58 -20.79 -25.56
C GLY A 128 -8.43 -19.95 -24.60
N LYS A 129 -7.85 -18.97 -23.90
CA LYS A 129 -8.58 -18.12 -22.95
C LYS A 129 -8.86 -16.76 -23.59
N LYS A 130 -9.92 -16.68 -24.40
CA LYS A 130 -10.40 -15.38 -24.89
C LYS A 130 -10.77 -14.51 -23.68
N ALA A 131 -10.09 -13.38 -23.53
CA ALA A 131 -10.39 -12.35 -22.52
C ALA A 131 -11.60 -11.49 -22.92
N VAL A 132 -12.50 -12.04 -23.73
CA VAL A 132 -13.72 -11.37 -24.18
C VAL A 132 -14.64 -11.24 -22.98
N ASP A 133 -15.13 -10.02 -22.75
CA ASP A 133 -16.06 -9.63 -21.68
C ASP A 133 -15.53 -9.67 -20.24
N LYS A 134 -14.21 -9.62 -20.04
CA LYS A 134 -13.62 -9.49 -18.69
C LYS A 134 -13.45 -8.03 -18.30
N SER A 135 -13.68 -7.73 -17.02
CA SER A 135 -13.26 -6.48 -16.40
C SER A 135 -11.72 -6.37 -16.40
N PHE A 136 -11.20 -5.15 -16.26
CA PHE A 136 -9.75 -4.95 -16.08
C PHE A 136 -9.20 -5.75 -14.89
N LEU A 137 -9.93 -5.78 -13.78
CA LEU A 137 -9.52 -6.48 -12.56
C LEU A 137 -9.46 -7.99 -12.76
N ALA A 138 -10.41 -8.57 -13.49
CA ALA A 138 -10.39 -9.98 -13.87
C ALA A 138 -9.20 -10.31 -14.77
N VAL A 139 -8.79 -9.40 -15.66
CA VAL A 139 -7.57 -9.56 -16.48
C VAL A 139 -6.32 -9.53 -15.59
N VAL A 140 -6.21 -8.57 -14.67
CA VAL A 140 -5.09 -8.49 -13.72
C VAL A 140 -4.96 -9.77 -12.90
N ILE A 141 -6.06 -10.32 -12.38
CA ILE A 141 -6.05 -11.59 -11.65
C ILE A 141 -5.48 -12.74 -12.49
N GLU A 142 -5.82 -12.83 -13.78
CA GLU A 142 -5.25 -13.87 -14.65
C GLU A 142 -3.76 -13.65 -14.91
N LEU A 143 -3.30 -12.40 -15.03
CA LEU A 143 -1.87 -12.08 -15.15
C LEU A 143 -1.09 -12.42 -13.89
N GLU A 144 -1.67 -12.18 -12.71
CA GLU A 144 -1.09 -12.58 -11.42
C GLU A 144 -0.92 -14.10 -11.34
N LYS A 145 -1.94 -14.88 -11.76
CA LYS A 145 -1.85 -16.36 -11.80
C LYS A 145 -0.74 -16.87 -12.72
N LEU A 146 -0.40 -16.10 -13.75
CA LEU A 146 0.67 -16.43 -14.70
C LEU A 146 2.03 -15.84 -14.29
N ASN A 147 2.12 -15.17 -13.12
CA ASN A 147 3.30 -14.45 -12.65
C ASN A 147 3.83 -13.44 -13.69
N LEU A 148 2.91 -12.80 -14.41
CA LEU A 148 3.23 -11.77 -15.41
C LEU A 148 3.16 -10.35 -14.84
N VAL A 149 2.39 -10.18 -13.75
CA VAL A 149 2.23 -8.92 -13.03
C VAL A 149 2.25 -9.19 -11.53
N ALA A 150 2.97 -8.34 -10.79
CA ALA A 150 3.08 -8.35 -9.33
C ALA A 150 3.44 -6.93 -8.84
N PRO A 151 3.43 -6.64 -7.52
CA PRO A 151 3.81 -5.32 -7.00
C PRO A 151 5.17 -4.78 -7.48
N ASP A 152 6.14 -5.67 -7.68
CA ASP A 152 7.50 -5.37 -8.15
C ASP A 152 7.70 -5.67 -9.66
N GLN A 153 6.72 -6.29 -10.31
CA GLN A 153 6.77 -6.72 -11.71
C GLN A 153 5.66 -6.03 -12.52
N LEU A 154 5.97 -4.85 -13.07
CA LEU A 154 5.00 -3.98 -13.76
C LEU A 154 5.37 -3.66 -15.22
N ASP A 155 6.48 -4.21 -15.73
CA ASP A 155 6.99 -3.87 -17.07
C ASP A 155 6.02 -4.25 -18.21
N LEU A 156 5.34 -5.40 -18.08
CA LEU A 156 4.33 -5.82 -19.04
C LEU A 156 3.15 -4.84 -19.06
N LEU A 157 2.67 -4.44 -17.87
CA LEU A 157 1.58 -3.49 -17.73
C LEU A 157 1.94 -2.14 -18.37
N GLU A 158 3.12 -1.59 -18.08
CA GLU A 158 3.59 -0.34 -18.70
C GLU A 158 3.71 -0.42 -20.23
N LYS A 159 4.17 -1.57 -20.75
CA LYS A 159 4.28 -1.82 -22.19
C LYS A 159 2.90 -1.85 -22.85
N CYS A 160 1.94 -2.56 -22.25
CA CYS A 160 0.59 -2.67 -22.78
C CYS A 160 -0.14 -1.32 -22.73
N LEU A 161 -0.05 -0.57 -21.62
CA LEU A 161 -0.63 0.77 -21.49
C LEU A 161 -0.05 1.76 -22.52
N LYS A 162 1.25 1.67 -22.82
CA LYS A 162 1.88 2.46 -23.89
C LYS A 162 1.28 2.12 -25.27
N ASN A 163 1.07 0.84 -25.54
CA ASN A 163 0.60 0.37 -26.85
C ASN A 163 -0.85 0.72 -27.12
N ILE A 164 -1.70 0.84 -26.09
CA ILE A 164 -3.07 1.37 -26.22
C ILE A 164 -3.12 2.90 -26.11
N HIS A 165 -1.97 3.58 -26.15
CA HIS A 165 -1.85 5.04 -26.07
C HIS A 165 -2.35 5.68 -24.75
N ARG A 166 -2.54 4.91 -23.67
CA ARG A 166 -2.87 5.40 -22.32
C ARG A 166 -1.62 5.79 -21.53
N ILE A 167 -0.95 6.85 -22.01
CA ILE A 167 0.32 7.35 -21.45
C ILE A 167 0.14 7.92 -20.04
N ASP A 168 -1.04 8.46 -19.75
CA ASP A 168 -1.48 8.90 -18.43
C ASP A 168 -1.46 7.75 -17.41
N LEU A 169 -2.06 6.60 -17.76
CA LEU A 169 -2.08 5.42 -16.91
C LEU A 169 -0.69 4.82 -16.72
N LYS A 170 0.11 4.77 -17.78
CA LYS A 170 1.50 4.37 -17.67
C LYS A 170 2.26 5.23 -16.66
N LYS A 171 2.09 6.56 -16.69
CA LYS A 171 2.73 7.46 -15.72
C LYS A 171 2.28 7.19 -14.29
N LYS A 172 1.01 6.80 -14.08
CA LYS A 172 0.48 6.39 -12.77
C LYS A 172 1.20 5.15 -12.23
N VAL A 173 1.41 4.13 -13.07
CA VAL A 173 2.21 2.94 -12.75
C VAL A 173 3.66 3.30 -12.40
N GLN A 174 4.29 4.19 -13.18
CA GLN A 174 5.66 4.63 -12.94
C GLN A 174 5.81 5.40 -11.62
N LYS A 175 4.82 6.25 -11.28
CA LYS A 175 4.80 6.96 -10.00
C LYS A 175 4.71 5.99 -8.82
N TYR A 176 3.89 4.94 -8.95
CA TYR A 176 3.83 3.87 -7.95
C TYR A 176 5.19 3.19 -7.77
N ARG A 177 5.88 2.80 -8.85
CA ARG A 177 7.23 2.19 -8.76
C ARG A 177 8.23 3.11 -8.07
N GLN A 178 8.24 4.39 -8.41
CA GLN A 178 9.15 5.36 -7.78
C GLN A 178 8.88 5.48 -6.28
N ALA A 179 7.61 5.50 -5.86
CA ALA A 179 7.25 5.51 -4.45
C ALA A 179 7.65 4.22 -3.72
N ALA A 180 7.43 3.06 -4.34
CA ALA A 180 7.83 1.76 -3.80
C ALA A 180 9.35 1.64 -3.61
N LEU A 181 10.13 2.09 -4.61
CA LEU A 181 11.60 2.14 -4.56
C LEU A 181 12.13 3.19 -3.57
N GLY A 182 11.45 4.32 -3.44
CA GLY A 182 11.76 5.35 -2.45
C GLY A 182 11.54 4.87 -1.02
N ALA A 183 10.53 4.02 -0.79
CA ALA A 183 10.27 3.39 0.50
C ALA A 183 11.28 2.27 0.82
N SER A 184 11.74 1.50 -0.19
CA SER A 184 12.75 0.44 0.02
C SER A 184 14.16 0.97 0.30
N ASN A 185 14.48 2.20 -0.12
CA ASN A 185 15.76 2.87 0.18
C ASN A 185 15.80 3.51 1.59
N PHE A 186 14.69 3.46 2.34
CA PHE A 186 14.64 3.88 3.74
C PHE A 186 14.91 2.68 4.67
N GLN A 187 16.04 1.99 4.48
CA GLN A 187 16.65 1.25 5.59
C GLN A 187 17.30 2.29 6.51
N PRO A 188 16.86 2.47 7.77
CA PRO A 188 17.67 3.19 8.73
C PRO A 188 18.94 2.37 8.94
N ASN A 189 20.06 2.86 8.40
CA ASN A 189 21.38 2.42 8.80
C ASN A 189 21.53 2.74 10.29
N TYR A 190 21.17 1.79 11.15
CA TYR A 190 21.68 1.76 12.52
C TYR A 190 23.16 1.42 12.43
N VAL A 191 23.98 2.44 12.21
CA VAL A 191 25.41 2.35 12.54
C VAL A 191 25.52 2.16 14.05
N ASN A 192 26.23 1.10 14.43
CA ASN A 192 26.46 0.66 15.79
C ASN A 192 26.81 1.81 16.75
N ALA A 193 25.92 2.10 17.70
CA ALA A 193 26.32 2.76 18.94
C ALA A 193 27.11 1.75 19.77
N VAL A 194 28.43 1.77 19.61
CA VAL A 194 29.35 1.07 20.51
C VAL A 194 29.14 1.65 21.90
N GLN A 195 28.61 0.79 22.78
CA GLN A 195 28.60 0.84 24.24
C GLN A 195 29.29 2.07 24.86
N ALA A 196 28.50 3.13 25.09
CA ALA A 196 28.83 4.11 26.11
C ALA A 196 28.11 3.69 27.40
N SER A 197 28.81 2.92 28.22
CA SER A 197 28.42 2.70 29.62
C SER A 197 28.42 4.06 30.33
N LEU A 198 27.26 4.50 30.78
CA LEU A 198 27.12 5.63 31.70
C LEU A 198 27.83 5.30 33.02
N PRO A 199 28.77 6.12 33.52
CA PRO A 199 29.12 6.08 34.92
C PRO A 199 28.17 6.98 35.72
N ASN A 200 27.75 6.46 36.87
CA ASN A 200 26.95 7.14 37.88
C ASN A 200 27.60 8.47 38.30
N LEU A 201 26.83 9.55 38.27
CA LEU A 201 27.18 10.85 38.84
C LEU A 201 26.72 10.88 40.30
N SER A 202 27.66 10.76 41.24
CA SER A 202 27.49 11.22 42.62
C SER A 202 28.57 12.26 42.92
N LEU A 203 28.12 13.49 43.14
CA LEU A 203 28.87 14.64 43.63
C LEU A 203 29.55 14.33 44.97
N LEU A 204 30.85 14.64 45.09
CA LEU A 204 31.46 15.31 46.24
C LEU A 204 32.92 15.72 45.89
N GLU A 205 33.25 16.95 46.24
CA GLU A 205 34.48 17.71 45.96
C GLU A 205 35.51 17.54 47.13
N PRO A 206 36.65 18.25 47.20
CA PRO A 206 37.96 18.05 46.55
C PRO A 206 39.13 17.84 47.55
N LEU A 207 40.31 17.33 47.12
CA LEU A 207 41.62 17.61 47.78
C LEU A 207 42.84 17.49 46.82
N SER A 208 43.48 18.65 46.59
CA SER A 208 44.92 19.01 46.59
C SER A 208 46.09 18.14 46.05
N CYS A 209 47.12 18.90 45.62
CA CYS A 209 48.58 18.62 45.50
C CYS A 209 49.11 18.13 44.14
N GLN A 210 49.81 19.02 43.39
CA GLN A 210 51.30 19.14 43.26
C GLN A 210 51.87 18.06 42.33
N GLU A 211 52.78 18.28 41.37
CA GLU A 211 53.70 19.36 41.05
C GLU A 211 54.29 19.07 39.65
N GLN A 212 54.77 20.12 38.96
CA GLN A 212 55.99 20.19 38.12
C GLN A 212 56.13 19.22 36.91
N SER A 213 56.63 19.58 35.74
CA SER A 213 57.38 20.77 35.30
C SER A 213 57.59 20.67 33.78
N LEU A 214 57.49 21.83 33.12
CA LEU A 214 58.40 22.35 32.08
C LEU A 214 58.67 21.49 30.82
N LEU A 215 58.30 21.99 29.64
CA LEU A 215 59.17 22.85 28.81
C LEU A 215 58.50 23.18 27.46
N ARG A 216 58.45 24.50 27.18
CA ARG A 216 58.71 25.18 25.88
C ARG A 216 57.86 24.81 24.64
N LEU A 217 56.99 25.76 24.29
CA LEU A 217 56.67 26.20 22.90
C LEU A 217 57.98 26.57 22.13
N PRO A 218 58.02 26.80 20.78
CA PRO A 218 56.90 27.25 19.93
C PRO A 218 56.90 26.85 18.41
N PHE A 219 55.78 27.20 17.76
CA PHE A 219 55.58 27.79 16.41
C PHE A 219 56.19 27.21 15.10
N ARG A 220 55.31 27.28 14.05
CA ARG A 220 55.54 27.39 12.58
C ARG A 220 56.05 26.13 11.86
N SER A 221 55.74 25.83 10.60
CA SER A 221 54.85 26.36 9.54
C SER A 221 54.95 25.36 8.35
N TRP A 222 53.98 25.42 7.43
CA TRP A 222 53.95 24.96 6.02
C TRP A 222 55.10 24.07 5.48
N ASP A 223 54.79 22.91 4.87
CA ASP A 223 54.54 22.78 3.42
C ASP A 223 54.36 21.29 3.04
N SER A 224 53.54 21.07 2.00
CA SER A 224 53.30 19.77 1.34
C SER A 224 54.50 19.30 0.51
N PRO A 225 54.47 18.03 0.09
CA PRO A 225 54.76 17.67 -1.30
C PRO A 225 53.49 17.36 -2.10
#